data_AF-A0A8K0CDC5-F1
#
_entry.id   AF-A0A8K0CDC5-F1
#
_cell.length_a   1.000
_cell.length_b   1.000
_cell.length_c   1.000
_cell.angle_alpha   90.00
_cell.angle_beta   90.00
_cell.angle_gamma   90.00
#
_symmetry.space_group_name_H-M   'P 1'
#
loop_
_entity.id
_entity.type
_entity.pdbx_description
1 polymer ?
#
loop_
_entity_poly.entity_id
_entity_poly.type
_entity_poly.pdbx_seq_one_letter_code
_entity_poly.pdbx_strand_id
1 'polypeptide(L)'
;MCSEKTQYKDKIKAMFSLAPTTFLKHMINPLLLVVAEFRTGILALYNVLNTHEFFPRNEFLAQLGDTLCNDDNSTFQFLCTNTLFAICGFNEKQMNSSLFPIIMGHTPSGVSTKQIFTLRTRS
;
A
#
# COMPACT_ATOMS: atom_id res chain seq x y z
N MET A 1 -0.66 -10.29 -17.49
CA MET A 1 -1.43 -11.56 -17.36
C MET A 1 -2.34 -11.84 -18.55
N CYS A 2 -3.55 -11.28 -18.67
CA CYS A 2 -4.44 -11.61 -19.80
C CYS A 2 -3.96 -11.05 -21.16
N SER A 3 -3.21 -9.94 -21.12
CA SER A 3 -2.56 -9.34 -22.31
C SER A 3 -1.38 -10.16 -22.82
N GLU A 4 -0.63 -10.80 -21.93
CA GLU A 4 0.63 -11.50 -22.26
C GLU A 4 0.44 -13.02 -22.40
N LYS A 5 -0.55 -13.60 -21.72
CA LYS A 5 -0.86 -15.03 -21.77
C LYS A 5 -2.30 -15.23 -22.20
N THR A 6 -2.50 -15.17 -23.52
CA THR A 6 -3.81 -15.33 -24.18
C THR A 6 -4.52 -16.63 -23.84
N GLN A 7 -3.80 -17.70 -23.49
CA GLN A 7 -4.36 -18.98 -23.00
C GLN A 7 -5.26 -18.87 -21.76
N TYR A 8 -5.17 -17.79 -20.98
CA TYR A 8 -6.04 -17.56 -19.81
C TYR A 8 -7.27 -16.72 -20.15
N LYS A 9 -7.32 -16.09 -21.34
CA LYS A 9 -8.45 -15.27 -21.78
C LYS A 9 -9.74 -16.08 -21.78
N ASP A 10 -9.69 -17.30 -22.30
CA ASP A 10 -10.87 -18.16 -22.44
C ASP A 10 -11.35 -18.73 -21.10
N LYS A 11 -10.53 -18.62 -20.04
CA LYS A 11 -10.86 -19.08 -18.67
C LYS A 11 -11.54 -17.99 -17.83
N ILE A 12 -11.51 -16.73 -18.27
CA ILE A 12 -12.04 -15.58 -17.52
C ILE A 12 -13.24 -15.02 -18.28
N LYS A 13 -14.45 -15.19 -17.72
CA LYS A 13 -15.69 -14.68 -18.31
C LYS A 13 -15.86 -13.17 -18.18
N ALA A 14 -15.43 -12.61 -17.04
CA ALA A 14 -15.45 -11.18 -16.77
C ALA A 14 -14.37 -10.83 -15.74
N MET A 15 -13.79 -9.63 -15.87
CA MET A 15 -12.85 -9.05 -14.91
C MET A 15 -13.40 -7.69 -14.47
N PHE A 16 -13.68 -7.55 -13.18
CA PHE A 16 -14.03 -6.27 -12.57
C PHE A 16 -12.78 -5.72 -11.89
N SER A 17 -12.27 -4.60 -12.39
CA SER A 17 -11.09 -3.95 -11.82
C SER A 17 -11.49 -2.72 -11.03
N LEU A 18 -11.34 -2.78 -9.71
CA LEU A 18 -11.57 -1.67 -8.80
C LEU A 18 -10.22 -0.95 -8.61
N ALA A 19 -10.13 0.29 -9.08
CA ALA A 19 -8.90 1.09 -9.14
C ALA A 19 -7.74 0.41 -9.93
N PRO A 20 -7.90 0.16 -11.26
CA PRO A 20 -6.83 -0.39 -12.09
C PRO A 20 -5.63 0.56 -12.14
N THR A 21 -4.45 0.06 -11.78
CA THR A 21 -3.20 0.82 -11.87
C THR A 21 -2.27 0.19 -12.90
N THR A 22 -2.08 0.87 -14.03
CA THR A 22 -1.12 0.47 -15.09
C THR A 22 0.10 1.38 -15.15
N PHE A 23 -0.12 2.70 -15.05
CA PHE A 23 0.93 3.72 -15.02
C PHE A 23 0.60 4.81 -14.00
N LEU A 24 1.63 5.35 -13.34
CA LEU A 24 1.48 6.33 -12.26
C LEU A 24 1.59 7.80 -12.74
N LYS A 25 1.56 8.05 -14.06
CA LYS A 25 1.87 9.36 -14.67
C LYS A 25 1.06 10.53 -14.10
N HIS A 26 -0.22 10.31 -13.79
CA HIS A 26 -1.12 11.34 -13.27
C HIS A 26 -1.54 11.04 -11.83
N MET A 27 -0.71 10.29 -11.08
CA MET A 27 -0.98 10.02 -9.67
C MET A 27 -0.82 11.30 -8.85
N ILE A 28 -1.82 11.60 -8.03
CA ILE A 28 -1.85 12.82 -7.19
C ILE A 28 -1.27 12.53 -5.78
N ASN A 29 -1.20 11.26 -5.37
CA ASN A 29 -0.71 10.87 -4.06
C ASN A 29 0.79 11.20 -3.92
N PRO A 30 1.18 12.13 -3.02
CA PRO A 30 2.56 12.59 -2.91
C PRO A 30 3.52 11.51 -2.42
N LEU A 31 3.08 10.62 -1.52
CA LEU A 31 3.92 9.54 -1.01
C LEU A 31 4.31 8.58 -2.13
N LEU A 32 3.33 8.17 -2.94
CA LEU A 32 3.56 7.23 -4.04
C LEU A 32 4.40 7.85 -5.17
N LEU A 33 4.27 9.17 -5.41
CA LEU A 33 5.15 9.88 -6.35
C LEU A 33 6.61 9.86 -5.90
N VAL A 34 6.87 10.15 -4.62
CA VAL A 34 8.22 10.09 -4.04
C VAL A 34 8.77 8.67 -4.15
N VAL A 35 7.99 7.67 -3.75
CA VAL A 35 8.41 6.26 -3.83
C VAL A 35 8.73 5.84 -5.27
N ALA A 36 7.94 6.28 -6.25
CA ALA A 36 8.17 5.95 -7.65
C ALA A 36 9.43 6.63 -8.25
N GLU A 37 9.69 7.87 -7.85
CA GLU A 37 10.89 8.62 -8.28
C GLU A 37 12.16 8.05 -7.63
N PHE A 38 12.12 7.78 -6.33
CA PHE A 38 13.26 7.29 -5.53
C PHE A 38 13.38 5.76 -5.47
N ARG A 39 12.69 5.02 -6.33
CA ARG A 39 12.62 3.55 -6.30
C ARG A 39 13.99 2.84 -6.31
N THR A 40 14.99 3.42 -7.00
CA THR A 40 16.37 2.87 -7.05
C THR A 40 17.10 3.04 -5.73
N GLY A 41 16.95 4.20 -5.08
CA GLY A 41 17.53 4.47 -3.76
C GLY A 41 16.92 3.59 -2.68
N ILE A 42 15.59 3.41 -2.72
CA ILE A 42 14.87 2.50 -1.81
C ILE A 42 15.37 1.07 -2.00
N LEU A 43 15.49 0.59 -3.25
CA LEU A 43 16.01 -0.75 -3.51
C LEU A 43 17.44 -0.93 -3.00
N ALA A 44 18.32 0.05 -3.23
CA ALA A 44 19.69 0.02 -2.74
C ALA A 44 19.76 -0.02 -1.21
N LEU A 45 18.97 0.80 -0.51
CA LEU A 45 18.89 0.81 0.95
C LEU A 45 18.47 -0.55 1.51
N TYR A 46 17.40 -1.13 0.97
CA TYR A 46 16.89 -2.43 1.42
C TYR A 46 17.87 -3.57 1.12
N ASN A 47 18.60 -3.50 -0.01
CA ASN A 47 19.68 -4.45 -0.31
C ASN A 47 20.83 -4.36 0.70
N VAL A 48 21.23 -3.16 1.13
CA VAL A 48 22.26 -2.96 2.17
C VAL A 48 21.78 -3.50 3.53
N LEU A 49 20.50 -3.28 3.86
CA LEU A 49 19.87 -3.83 5.06
C LEU A 49 19.59 -5.33 4.96
N ASN A 50 19.88 -5.96 3.81
CA ASN A 50 19.59 -7.35 3.49
C ASN A 50 18.11 -7.75 3.73
N THR A 51 17.19 -6.81 3.49
CA THR A 51 15.74 -6.99 3.66
C THR A 51 15.07 -6.91 2.29
N HIS A 52 14.18 -7.86 2.00
CA HIS A 52 13.56 -7.99 0.67
C HIS A 52 12.05 -7.71 0.68
N GLU A 53 11.56 -7.29 1.84
CA GLU A 53 10.16 -6.98 2.12
C GLU A 53 10.05 -5.52 2.56
N PHE A 54 9.20 -4.78 1.87
CA PHE A 54 8.82 -3.42 2.17
C PHE A 54 7.51 -3.46 2.97
N PHE A 55 7.47 -2.75 4.10
CA PHE A 55 6.41 -2.86 5.11
C PHE A 55 6.17 -4.29 5.65
N PRO A 56 7.18 -4.95 6.25
CA PRO A 56 7.03 -6.31 6.74
C PRO A 56 5.94 -6.42 7.80
N ARG A 57 5.13 -7.49 7.70
CA ARG A 57 4.11 -7.78 8.71
C ARG A 57 4.74 -8.52 9.89
N ASN A 58 4.88 -7.82 11.01
CA ASN A 58 5.30 -8.41 12.28
C ASN A 58 4.13 -8.42 13.27
N GLU A 59 3.99 -9.48 14.07
CA GLU A 59 2.94 -9.56 15.11
C GLU A 59 3.03 -8.39 16.10
N PHE A 60 4.24 -7.94 16.42
CA PHE A 60 4.46 -6.75 17.25
C PHE A 60 3.90 -5.47 16.61
N LEU A 61 4.09 -5.28 15.31
CA LEU A 61 3.56 -4.11 14.59
C LEU A 61 2.03 -4.17 14.49
N ALA A 62 1.46 -5.37 14.33
CA ALA A 62 0.01 -5.57 14.32
C ALA A 62 -0.61 -5.23 15.68
N GLN A 63 -0.03 -5.72 16.77
CA GLN A 63 -0.49 -5.41 18.14
C GLN A 63 -0.33 -3.92 18.49
N LEU A 64 0.75 -3.28 18.03
CA LEU A 64 0.91 -1.84 18.15
C LEU A 64 -0.17 -1.09 17.36
N GLY A 65 -0.50 -1.54 16.15
CA GLY A 65 -1.60 -0.99 15.37
C GLY A 65 -2.93 -1.07 16.11
N ASP A 66 -3.28 -2.24 16.65
CA ASP A 66 -4.53 -2.43 17.39
C ASP A 66 -4.59 -1.53 18.63
N THR A 67 -3.51 -1.43 19.39
CA THR A 67 -3.48 -0.65 20.64
C THR A 67 -3.42 0.86 20.42
N LEU A 68 -2.65 1.33 19.43
CA LEU A 68 -2.48 2.75 19.14
C LEU A 68 -3.64 3.31 18.29
N CYS A 69 -4.28 2.50 17.45
CA CYS A 69 -5.36 2.95 16.56
C CYS A 69 -6.77 2.75 17.16
N ASN A 70 -6.87 2.30 18.41
CA ASN A 70 -8.16 2.16 19.12
C ASN A 70 -8.77 3.53 19.45
N ASP A 71 -10.11 3.57 19.52
CA ASP A 71 -10.91 4.78 19.76
C ASP A 71 -10.58 5.47 21.11
N ASP A 72 -10.07 4.72 22.10
CA ASP A 72 -9.66 5.27 23.41
C ASP A 72 -8.41 6.16 23.32
N ASN A 73 -7.62 6.04 22.25
CA ASN A 73 -6.37 6.77 22.03
C ASN A 73 -6.50 7.78 20.89
N SER A 74 -7.38 8.77 21.06
CA SER A 74 -7.72 9.77 20.04
C SER A 74 -6.50 10.49 19.43
N THR A 75 -5.42 10.69 20.20
CA THR A 75 -4.18 11.31 19.72
C THR A 75 -3.45 10.46 18.68
N PHE A 76 -3.46 9.13 18.82
CA PHE A 76 -2.80 8.21 17.90
C PHE A 76 -3.71 7.80 16.74
N GLN A 77 -5.03 7.87 16.92
CA GLN A 77 -6.01 7.63 15.86
C GLN A 77 -5.84 8.57 14.66
N PHE A 78 -5.45 9.83 14.90
CA PHE A 78 -5.08 10.77 13.83
C PHE A 78 -3.88 10.27 13.02
N LEU A 79 -2.85 9.71 13.67
CA LEU A 79 -1.69 9.16 12.96
C LEU A 79 -2.08 7.96 12.12
N CYS A 80 -2.85 7.01 12.68
CA CYS A 80 -3.34 5.84 11.95
C CYS A 80 -4.16 6.21 10.71
N THR A 81 -5.05 7.19 10.87
CA THR A 81 -5.91 7.71 9.79
C THR A 81 -5.07 8.34 8.68
N ASN A 82 -4.13 9.22 9.03
CA ASN A 82 -3.26 9.87 8.05
C ASN A 82 -2.29 8.89 7.39
N THR A 83 -1.77 7.90 8.12
CA THR A 83 -0.90 6.87 7.53
C THR A 83 -1.66 6.07 6.48
N LEU A 84 -2.88 5.62 6.77
CA LEU A 84 -3.69 4.89 5.80
C LEU A 84 -4.03 5.76 4.58
N PHE A 85 -4.43 7.03 4.80
CA PHE A 85 -4.74 7.94 3.70
C PHE A 85 -3.52 8.38 2.89
N ALA A 86 -2.34 8.44 3.49
CA ALA A 86 -1.11 8.70 2.76
C ALA A 86 -0.78 7.54 1.79
N ILE A 87 -1.20 6.32 2.09
CA ILE A 87 -0.97 5.14 1.22
C ILE A 87 -2.10 5.00 0.20
N CYS A 88 -3.35 5.07 0.65
CA CYS A 88 -4.54 4.71 -0.15
C CYS A 88 -5.28 5.92 -0.76
N GLY A 89 -4.97 7.14 -0.33
CA GLY A 89 -5.67 8.37 -0.71
C GLY A 89 -6.70 8.81 0.33
N PHE A 90 -6.92 10.12 0.43
CA PHE A 90 -7.79 10.74 1.44
C PHE A 90 -9.27 10.67 1.05
N ASN A 91 -10.10 10.09 1.91
CA ASN A 91 -11.56 10.10 1.78
C ASN A 91 -12.26 9.89 3.13
N GLU A 92 -12.16 10.88 4.01
CA GLU A 92 -12.72 10.83 5.37
C GLU A 92 -14.24 10.60 5.38
N LYS A 93 -14.97 11.21 4.44
CA LYS A 93 -16.44 11.14 4.40
C LYS A 93 -17.00 9.73 4.17
N GLN A 94 -16.21 8.84 3.56
CA GLN A 94 -16.61 7.46 3.26
C GLN A 94 -15.95 6.43 4.18
N MET A 95 -15.10 6.88 5.12
CA MET A 95 -14.38 5.99 6.03
C MET A 95 -15.02 6.02 7.43
N ASN A 96 -15.25 4.84 8.01
CA ASN A 96 -15.74 4.71 9.37
C ASN A 96 -14.56 4.65 10.36
N SER A 97 -14.48 5.64 11.26
CA SER A 97 -13.36 5.79 12.18
C SER A 97 -13.18 4.60 13.13
N SER A 98 -14.28 3.96 13.56
CA SER A 98 -14.22 2.82 14.47
C SER A 98 -13.70 1.53 13.82
N LEU A 99 -13.56 1.50 12.49
CA LEU A 99 -12.96 0.36 11.77
C LEU A 99 -11.44 0.49 11.59
N PHE A 100 -10.85 1.65 11.88
CA PHE A 100 -9.40 1.84 11.76
C PHE A 100 -8.53 0.84 12.53
N PRO A 101 -8.80 0.46 13.80
CA PRO A 101 -7.94 -0.49 14.50
C PRO A 101 -7.87 -1.82 13.76
N ILE A 102 -9.02 -2.32 13.30
CA ILE A 102 -9.10 -3.58 12.53
C ILE A 102 -8.37 -3.45 11.19
N ILE A 103 -8.56 -2.32 10.48
CA ILE A 103 -7.91 -2.10 9.17
C ILE A 103 -6.39 -2.05 9.34
N MET A 104 -5.89 -1.34 10.35
CA MET A 104 -4.45 -1.17 10.60
C MET A 104 -3.80 -2.43 11.19
N GLY A 105 -4.53 -3.27 11.93
CA GLY A 105 -4.06 -4.59 12.36
C GLY A 105 -3.80 -5.55 11.18
N HIS A 106 -4.50 -5.34 10.06
CA HIS A 106 -4.34 -6.14 8.83
C HIS A 106 -3.57 -5.45 7.71
N THR A 107 -3.40 -4.12 7.76
CA THR A 107 -2.83 -3.32 6.68
C THR A 107 -1.62 -2.54 7.19
N PRO A 108 -0.46 -2.61 6.53
CA PRO A 108 -0.12 -3.33 5.30
C PRO A 108 0.30 -4.80 5.54
N SER A 109 -0.03 -5.70 4.59
CA SER A 109 0.36 -7.12 4.63
C SER A 109 1.76 -7.42 4.06
N GLY A 110 2.59 -6.40 3.89
CA GLY A 110 3.90 -6.53 3.24
C GLY A 110 3.85 -6.61 1.72
N VAL A 111 4.89 -6.07 1.08
CA VAL A 111 5.13 -6.18 -0.37
C VAL A 111 6.60 -6.41 -0.64
N SER A 112 6.95 -7.08 -1.74
CA SER A 112 8.36 -7.24 -2.09
C SER A 112 8.99 -5.90 -2.46
N THR A 113 10.23 -5.64 -2.04
CA THR A 113 10.99 -4.45 -2.45
C THR A 113 11.15 -4.37 -3.98
N LYS A 114 11.18 -5.51 -4.67
CA LYS A 114 11.20 -5.54 -6.15
C LYS A 114 9.91 -5.01 -6.77
N GLN A 115 8.77 -5.14 -6.09
CA GLN A 115 7.50 -4.60 -6.57
C GLN A 115 7.51 -3.07 -6.59
N ILE A 116 8.14 -2.46 -5.59
CA ILE A 116 8.37 -1.01 -5.54
C ILE A 116 9.24 -0.55 -6.71
N PHE A 117 10.27 -1.32 -7.06
CA PHE A 117 11.12 -1.02 -8.22
C PHE A 117 10.36 -1.05 -9.55
N THR A 118 9.30 -1.85 -9.66
CA THR A 118 8.47 -1.93 -10.88
C THR A 118 7.52 -0.74 -11.04
N LEU A 119 7.31 0.08 -10.01
CA LEU A 119 6.49 1.28 -10.10
C LEU A 119 7.09 2.26 -11.12
N ARG A 120 6.33 2.54 -12.19
CA ARG A 120 6.75 3.41 -13.30
C ARG A 120 5.81 4.59 -13.47
N THR A 121 6.42 5.77 -13.61
CA THR A 121 5.74 7.05 -13.90
C THR A 121 5.71 7.38 -15.40
N ARG A 122 6.45 6.65 -16.25
CA ARG A 122 6.54 6.91 -17.70
C ARG A 122 5.61 6.01 -18.52
N SER A 123 4.97 6.59 -19.54
CA SER A 123 4.38 5.89 -20.68
C SER A 123 5.45 5.56 -21.72
#